data_AF-A0A0G4NFJ5-F1
#
_entry.id   AF-A0A0G4NFJ5-F1
#
_cell.length_a   1.000
_cell.length_b   1.000
_cell.length_c   1.000
_cell.angle_alpha   90.00
_cell.angle_beta   90.00
_cell.angle_gamma   90.00
#
_symmetry.space_group_name_H-M   'P 1'
#
loop_
_entity.id
_entity.type
_entity.pdbx_description
1 polymer ?
#
loop_
_entity_poly.entity_id
_entity_poly.type
_entity_poly.pdbx_seq_one_letter_code
_entity_poly.pdbx_strand_id
1 'polypeptide(L)'
;MLALMLCSLTGTLFVYQGQEIGMTNVPADWPIDEYQDIEALNYYRALEARPGTTDAEKRYAMESINLLGRDNARIPMQWDDAPHAGFTDADGAKPWMRVHDLYPEINVAKQEREPDSVLHFWRALL
;
A
#
# COMPACT_ATOMS: atom_id res chain seq x y z
N MET A 1 -8.13 -9.40 -13.69
CA MET A 1 -7.76 -10.84 -13.62
C MET A 1 -7.89 -11.40 -12.20
N LEU A 2 -7.18 -10.88 -11.20
CA LEU A 2 -7.21 -11.43 -9.83
C LEU A 2 -8.61 -11.43 -9.19
N ALA A 3 -9.37 -10.34 -9.34
CA ALA A 3 -10.76 -10.26 -8.86
C ALA A 3 -11.64 -11.40 -9.42
N LEU A 4 -11.59 -11.63 -10.74
CA LEU A 4 -12.33 -12.70 -11.40
C LEU A 4 -11.95 -14.08 -10.84
N MET A 5 -10.65 -14.33 -10.64
CA MET A 5 -10.18 -15.58 -10.04
C MET A 5 -10.78 -15.75 -8.64
N LEU A 6 -10.65 -14.77 -7.75
CA LEU A 6 -11.11 -14.85 -6.37
C LEU A 6 -12.63 -15.02 -6.25
N CYS A 7 -13.42 -14.30 -7.04
CA CYS A 7 -14.88 -14.42 -7.03
C CYS A 7 -15.39 -15.76 -7.60
N SER A 8 -14.55 -16.50 -8.35
CA SER A 8 -14.94 -17.77 -8.97
C SER A 8 -14.63 -19.02 -8.13
N LEU A 9 -14.01 -18.86 -6.96
CA LEU A 9 -13.63 -19.97 -6.07
C LEU A 9 -14.72 -20.26 -5.03
N THR A 10 -14.93 -21.54 -4.73
CA THR A 10 -15.82 -21.96 -3.64
C THR A 10 -15.21 -21.60 -2.28
N GLY A 11 -15.92 -20.78 -1.52
CA GLY A 11 -15.51 -20.41 -0.16
C GLY A 11 -16.20 -19.12 0.30
N THR A 12 -15.85 -18.65 1.49
CA THR A 12 -16.21 -17.29 1.92
C THR A 12 -15.21 -16.32 1.31
N LEU A 13 -15.68 -15.41 0.46
CA LEU A 13 -14.86 -14.39 -0.16
C LEU A 13 -14.52 -13.28 0.85
N PHE A 14 -13.25 -12.88 0.87
CA PHE A 14 -12.77 -11.73 1.60
C PHE A 14 -12.13 -10.75 0.61
N VAL A 15 -12.43 -9.46 0.79
CA VAL A 15 -11.82 -8.35 0.06
C VAL A 15 -11.20 -7.41 1.10
N TYR A 16 -9.93 -7.06 0.92
CA TYR A 16 -9.24 -6.13 1.82
C TYR A 16 -9.38 -4.68 1.34
N GLN A 17 -9.38 -3.72 2.26
CA GLN A 17 -9.48 -2.30 1.91
C GLN A 17 -8.41 -1.89 0.89
N GLY A 18 -8.81 -1.23 -0.18
CA GLY A 18 -7.91 -0.83 -1.26
C GLY A 18 -7.73 -1.88 -2.36
N GLN A 19 -8.04 -3.15 -2.10
CA GLN A 19 -7.99 -4.20 -3.12
C GLN A 19 -9.01 -3.95 -4.24
N GLU A 20 -10.14 -3.36 -3.89
CA GLU A 20 -11.24 -3.02 -4.80
C GLU A 20 -10.88 -1.89 -5.78
N ILE A 21 -9.97 -1.00 -5.40
CA ILE A 21 -9.43 0.04 -6.29
C ILE A 21 -8.06 -0.35 -6.89
N GLY A 22 -7.54 -1.53 -6.55
CA GLY A 22 -6.24 -1.99 -7.04
C GLY A 22 -5.06 -1.19 -6.47
N MET A 23 -5.09 -0.84 -5.19
CA MET A 23 -3.92 -0.29 -4.48
C MET A 23 -2.71 -1.22 -4.62
N THR A 24 -1.52 -0.61 -4.67
CA THR A 24 -0.24 -1.27 -4.88
C THR A 24 0.65 -1.18 -3.64
N ASN A 25 1.75 -1.95 -3.63
CA ASN A 25 2.83 -1.75 -2.68
C ASN A 25 3.35 -0.31 -2.73
N VAL A 26 3.89 0.17 -1.60
CA VAL A 26 4.50 1.49 -1.51
C VAL A 26 5.69 1.63 -2.48
N PRO A 27 6.01 2.84 -2.95
CA PRO A 27 7.15 3.07 -3.84
C PRO A 27 8.47 2.50 -3.32
N ALA A 28 9.26 1.90 -4.22
CA ALA A 28 10.51 1.22 -3.86
C ALA A 28 11.63 2.17 -3.38
N ASP A 29 11.50 3.46 -3.64
CA ASP A 29 12.40 4.52 -3.21
C ASP A 29 12.02 5.10 -1.83
N TRP A 30 10.95 4.62 -1.19
CA TRP A 30 10.64 5.00 0.18
C TRP A 30 11.77 4.58 1.14
N PRO A 31 12.35 5.53 1.89
CA PRO A 31 13.39 5.21 2.85
C PRO A 31 12.78 4.53 4.09
N ILE A 32 13.62 3.84 4.87
CA ILE A 32 13.19 3.03 6.02
C ILE A 32 12.44 3.82 7.10
N ASP A 33 12.65 5.13 7.19
CA ASP A 33 11.99 6.05 8.13
C ASP A 33 10.53 6.35 7.79
N GLU A 34 10.08 6.06 6.57
CA GLU A 34 8.66 6.13 6.21
C GLU A 34 7.87 4.90 6.68
N TYR A 35 8.55 3.79 6.97
CA TYR A 35 7.93 2.57 7.49
C TYR A 35 7.62 2.70 8.98
N GLN A 36 6.47 2.16 9.39
CA GLN A 36 5.99 2.18 10.78
C GLN A 36 5.99 0.78 11.42
N ASP A 37 6.06 -0.28 10.62
CA ASP A 37 6.02 -1.65 11.09
C ASP A 37 7.25 -2.00 11.92
N ILE A 38 7.02 -2.37 13.18
CA ILE A 38 8.09 -2.71 14.11
C ILE A 38 8.93 -3.89 13.63
N GLU A 39 8.34 -4.81 12.87
CA GLU A 39 9.04 -5.95 12.28
C GLU A 39 10.07 -5.51 11.24
N ALA A 40 9.65 -4.68 10.27
CA ALA A 40 10.54 -4.12 9.24
C ALA A 40 11.65 -3.27 9.88
N LEU A 41 11.30 -2.41 10.83
CA LEU A 41 12.24 -1.56 11.54
C LEU A 41 13.26 -2.37 12.35
N ASN A 42 12.82 -3.40 13.07
CA ASN A 42 13.72 -4.25 13.85
C ASN A 42 14.62 -5.10 12.96
N TYR A 43 14.09 -5.63 11.85
CA TYR A 43 14.86 -6.38 10.87
C TYR A 43 15.99 -5.52 10.28
N TYR A 44 15.67 -4.31 9.83
CA TYR A 44 16.67 -3.39 9.28
C TYR A 44 17.71 -3.00 10.34
N ARG A 45 17.27 -2.62 11.55
CA ARG A 45 18.19 -2.26 12.66
C ARG A 45 19.12 -3.39 13.05
N ALA A 46 18.62 -4.64 13.10
CA ALA A 46 19.43 -5.80 13.42
C ALA A 46 20.51 -6.04 12.36
N LEU A 47 20.18 -5.82 11.09
CA LEU A 47 21.14 -5.87 9.99
C LEU A 47 22.19 -4.75 10.10
N GLU A 48 21.77 -3.52 10.39
CA GLU A 48 22.69 -2.38 10.53
C GLU A 48 23.65 -2.52 11.71
N ALA A 49 23.21 -3.11 12.81
CA ALA A 49 24.03 -3.33 14.00
C ALA A 49 25.10 -4.43 13.80
N ARG A 50 24.99 -5.24 12.74
CA ARG A 50 25.90 -6.36 12.50
C ARG A 50 27.24 -5.86 11.92
N PRO A 51 28.39 -6.24 12.52
CA PRO A 51 29.69 -5.84 11.99
C PRO A 51 29.92 -6.35 10.57
N GLY A 52 30.43 -5.47 9.69
CA GLY A 52 30.73 -5.81 8.30
C GLY A 52 29.52 -5.84 7.35
N THR A 53 28.35 -5.39 7.80
CA THR A 53 27.18 -5.25 6.92
C THR A 53 27.50 -4.34 5.73
N THR A 54 27.21 -4.86 4.54
CA THR A 54 27.47 -4.19 3.27
C THR A 54 26.26 -3.41 2.78
N ASP A 55 26.49 -2.42 1.92
CA ASP A 55 25.39 -1.68 1.27
C ASP A 55 24.53 -2.59 0.37
N ALA A 56 25.12 -3.65 -0.17
CA ALA A 56 24.37 -4.65 -0.95
C ALA A 56 23.36 -5.40 -0.08
N GLU A 57 23.74 -5.77 1.14
CA GLU A 57 22.83 -6.41 2.09
C GLU A 57 21.74 -5.45 2.56
N LYS A 58 22.07 -4.19 2.83
CA LYS A 58 21.07 -3.17 3.18
C LYS A 58 20.05 -2.96 2.06
N ARG A 59 20.52 -2.92 0.79
CA ARG A 59 19.65 -2.80 -0.38
C ARG A 59 18.73 -4.01 -0.52
N TYR A 60 19.28 -5.21 -0.40
CA TYR A 60 18.48 -6.44 -0.45
C TYR A 60 17.43 -6.50 0.67
N ALA A 61 17.78 -6.03 1.87
CA ALA A 61 16.83 -5.91 2.96
C ALA A 61 15.71 -4.91 2.65
N MET A 62 16.03 -3.74 2.08
CA MET A 62 15.02 -2.77 1.65
C MET A 62 14.12 -3.32 0.54
N GLU A 63 14.68 -4.02 -0.45
CA GLU A 63 13.90 -4.69 -1.50
C GLU A 63 12.94 -5.73 -0.90
N SER A 64 13.41 -6.51 0.08
CA SER A 64 12.59 -7.50 0.79
C SER A 64 11.47 -6.85 1.62
N ILE A 65 11.78 -5.77 2.35
CA ILE A 65 10.80 -4.98 3.11
C ILE A 65 9.76 -4.36 2.17
N ASN A 66 10.18 -3.80 1.04
CA ASN A 66 9.26 -3.21 0.07
C ASN A 66 8.33 -4.26 -0.55
N LEU A 67 8.85 -5.46 -0.85
CA LEU A 67 8.06 -6.53 -1.46
C LEU A 67 7.08 -7.18 -0.48
N LEU A 68 7.52 -7.45 0.76
CA LEU A 68 6.81 -8.32 1.72
C LEU A 68 6.28 -7.59 2.95
N GLY A 69 6.69 -6.34 3.15
CA GLY A 69 6.38 -5.56 4.35
C GLY A 69 4.88 -5.38 4.55
N ARG A 70 4.43 -5.49 5.80
CA ARG A 70 3.01 -5.39 6.17
C ARG A 70 2.45 -3.99 5.93
N ASP A 71 3.32 -2.99 5.96
CA ASP A 71 2.96 -1.60 5.72
C ASP A 71 2.43 -1.32 4.31
N ASN A 72 2.73 -2.18 3.33
CA ASN A 72 2.10 -2.14 2.01
C ASN A 72 0.56 -2.18 2.09
N ALA A 73 0.02 -2.89 3.07
CA ALA A 73 -1.42 -3.00 3.29
C ALA A 73 -1.98 -1.93 4.26
N ARG A 74 -1.12 -1.14 4.92
CA ARG A 74 -1.52 -0.28 6.04
C ARG A 74 -1.46 1.21 5.74
N ILE A 75 -0.89 1.60 4.61
CA ILE A 75 -0.93 2.99 4.18
C ILE A 75 -2.38 3.50 4.16
N PRO A 76 -2.61 4.79 4.46
CA PRO A 76 -3.96 5.32 4.52
C PRO A 76 -4.73 5.10 3.21
N MET A 77 -6.03 4.83 3.31
CA MET A 77 -6.91 4.58 2.17
C MET A 77 -6.96 5.78 1.23
N GLN A 78 -6.99 5.50 -0.08
CA GLN A 78 -6.96 6.51 -1.14
C GLN A 78 -8.39 6.88 -1.59
N TRP A 79 -9.03 7.83 -0.89
CA TRP A 79 -10.41 8.23 -1.18
C TRP A 79 -10.52 9.14 -2.40
N ASP A 80 -9.66 10.15 -2.50
CA ASP A 80 -9.65 11.12 -3.60
C ASP A 80 -8.24 11.67 -3.90
N ASP A 81 -8.15 12.72 -4.72
CA ASP A 81 -6.92 13.41 -5.12
C ASP A 81 -6.59 14.65 -4.26
N ALA A 82 -7.32 14.88 -3.17
CA ALA A 82 -7.02 15.94 -2.21
C ALA A 82 -5.76 15.58 -1.38
N PRO A 83 -5.17 16.55 -0.64
CA PRO A 83 -4.08 16.26 0.28
C PRO A 83 -4.40 15.07 1.19
N HIS A 84 -3.38 14.23 1.44
CA HIS A 84 -3.54 12.98 2.19
C HIS A 84 -4.58 12.02 1.60
N ALA A 85 -4.81 12.07 0.29
CA ALA A 85 -5.75 11.21 -0.43
C ALA A 85 -7.20 11.28 0.10
N GLY A 86 -7.58 12.40 0.72
CA GLY A 86 -8.88 12.55 1.39
C GLY A 86 -9.04 11.69 2.65
N PHE A 87 -7.97 11.07 3.15
CA PHE A 87 -8.01 10.24 4.36
C PHE A 87 -8.21 11.05 5.64
N THR A 88 -7.64 12.25 5.70
CA THR A 88 -7.73 13.15 6.84
C THR A 88 -7.72 14.59 6.36
N ASP A 89 -8.22 15.51 7.18
CA ASP A 89 -8.29 16.93 6.85
C ASP A 89 -6.89 17.49 6.56
N ALA A 90 -6.78 18.35 5.55
CA ALA A 90 -5.51 19.00 5.20
C ALA A 90 -5.02 19.97 6.29
N ASP A 91 -5.92 20.47 7.13
CA ASP A 91 -5.63 21.50 8.13
C ASP A 91 -5.24 20.90 9.48
N GLY A 92 -3.95 20.74 9.70
CA GLY A 92 -3.36 20.42 11.01
C GLY A 92 -3.40 18.94 11.40
N ALA A 93 -4.07 18.08 10.64
CA ALA A 93 -4.00 16.64 10.82
C ALA A 93 -2.94 16.04 9.89
N LYS A 94 -1.95 15.34 10.47
CA LYS A 94 -1.00 14.52 9.71
C LYS A 94 -1.43 13.06 9.85
N PRO A 95 -1.59 12.30 8.75
CA PRO A 95 -1.86 10.87 8.86
C PRO A 95 -0.71 10.19 9.61
N TRP A 96 -1.04 9.12 10.34
CA TRP A 96 -0.07 8.38 11.17
C TRP A 96 1.06 7.74 10.33
N MET A 97 0.81 7.56 9.03
CA MET A 97 1.75 7.06 8.04
C MET A 97 1.59 7.87 6.74
N ARG A 98 2.65 7.96 5.95
CA ARG A 98 2.62 8.58 4.62
C ARG A 98 1.58 7.90 3.71
N VAL A 99 0.89 8.71 2.89
CA VAL A 99 -0.04 8.23 1.86
C VAL A 99 0.71 7.75 0.63
N HIS A 100 0.11 6.83 -0.13
CA HIS A 100 0.73 6.31 -1.36
C HIS A 100 0.92 7.41 -2.40
N ASP A 101 2.08 7.51 -3.05
CA ASP A 101 2.37 8.59 -3.99
C ASP A 101 1.45 8.60 -5.22
N LEU A 102 0.91 7.43 -5.61
CA LEU A 102 -0.09 7.27 -6.69
C LEU A 102 -1.55 7.54 -6.27
N TYR A 103 -1.82 8.15 -5.11
CA TYR A 103 -3.18 8.46 -4.71
C TYR A 103 -3.94 9.38 -5.70
N PRO A 104 -3.29 10.33 -6.43
CA PRO A 104 -4.00 11.11 -7.45
C PRO A 104 -4.48 10.24 -8.63
N GLU A 105 -3.77 9.16 -8.94
CA GLU A 105 -4.07 8.27 -10.07
C GLU A 105 -5.00 7.11 -9.70
N ILE A 106 -4.85 6.56 -8.50
CA ILE A 106 -5.61 5.43 -7.97
C ILE A 106 -6.38 5.94 -6.75
N ASN A 107 -7.66 6.24 -6.88
CA ASN A 107 -8.50 6.57 -5.74
C ASN A 107 -9.96 6.25 -6.03
N VAL A 108 -10.76 6.16 -4.96
CA VAL A 108 -12.19 5.84 -5.05
C VAL A 108 -12.92 6.86 -5.92
N ALA A 109 -12.77 8.16 -5.63
CA ALA A 109 -13.51 9.21 -6.32
C ALA A 109 -13.31 9.21 -7.84
N LYS A 110 -12.08 8.93 -8.31
CA LYS A 110 -11.75 8.78 -9.71
C LYS A 110 -12.37 7.52 -10.30
N GLN A 111 -12.18 6.36 -9.65
CA GLN A 111 -12.68 5.09 -10.16
C GLN A 111 -14.21 4.97 -10.15
N GLU A 112 -14.91 5.69 -9.27
CA GLU A 112 -16.36 5.85 -9.31
C GLU A 112 -16.86 6.44 -10.64
N ARG A 113 -16.08 7.35 -11.24
CA ARG A 113 -16.41 8.05 -12.48
C ARG A 113 -15.95 7.33 -13.75
N GLU A 114 -15.15 6.29 -13.62
CA GLU A 114 -14.54 5.55 -14.73
C GLU A 114 -15.18 4.16 -14.86
N PRO A 115 -16.12 3.93 -15.80
CA PRO A 115 -16.87 2.67 -15.88
C PRO A 115 -16.02 1.41 -16.06
N ASP A 116 -14.83 1.56 -16.65
CA ASP A 116 -13.87 0.49 -16.89
C ASP A 116 -12.87 0.32 -15.72
N SER A 117 -13.11 0.95 -14.57
CA SER A 117 -12.22 0.90 -13.42
C SER A 117 -12.20 -0.45 -12.70
N VAL A 118 -11.16 -0.68 -11.90
CA VAL A 118 -11.04 -1.87 -11.05
C VAL A 118 -12.20 -1.93 -10.06
N LEU A 119 -12.62 -0.79 -9.51
CA LEU A 119 -13.77 -0.68 -8.61
C LEU A 119 -15.08 -1.15 -9.25
N HIS A 120 -15.38 -0.66 -10.45
CA HIS A 120 -16.58 -1.09 -11.18
C HIS A 120 -16.49 -2.56 -11.59
N PHE A 121 -15.31 -3.05 -11.95
CA PHE A 121 -15.09 -4.46 -12.24
C PHE A 121 -15.36 -5.35 -11.00
N TRP A 122 -14.91 -4.96 -9.81
CA TRP A 122 -15.25 -5.67 -8.57
C TRP A 122 -16.76 -5.68 -8.29
N ARG A 123 -17.43 -4.54 -8.45
CA ARG A 123 -18.89 -4.43 -8.27
C ARG A 123 -19.68 -5.30 -9.24
N ALA A 124 -19.18 -5.48 -10.46
CA ALA A 124 -19.83 -6.34 -11.45
C ALA A 124 -19.68 -7.85 -11.15
N LEU A 125 -18.67 -8.24 -10.36
CA LEU A 125 -18.39 -9.63 -10.01
C LEU A 125 -19.09 -10.11 -8.74
N LEU A 126 -19.49 -9.20 -7.85
CA LEU A 126 -20.14 -9.46 -6.56
C LEU A 126 -21.67 -9.40 -6.68
#